data_AF-A0A7W4Z081-F1
#
_entry.id   AF-A0A7W4Z081-F1
#
_cell.length_a   1.000
_cell.length_b   1.000
_cell.length_c   1.000
_cell.angle_alpha   90.00
_cell.angle_beta   90.00
_cell.angle_gamma   90.00
#
_symmetry.space_group_name_H-M   'P 1'
#
loop_
_entity.id
_entity.type
_entity.pdbx_description
1 polymer ?
#
loop_
_entity_poly.entity_id
_entity_poly.type
_entity_poly.pdbx_seq_one_letter_code
_entity_poly.pdbx_strand_id
1 'polypeptide(L)'
;MPEAPEEIHSSFDRWDQRPALGRRGLVVMIGVVVVIAAVAFGVVSLVSRGTETQATAIKVPTSDWIPGQPGGSETIRGALAIDSRRCTYLRADDGSELWPVWPAGYYARIDDAGRVSLYDGGDRLVARDGESVQASGSYATAAAFAGQTCLPPDGDVAVVESEVSRLG
;
A
#
# COMPACT_ATOMS: atom_id res chain seq x y z
N MET A 1 -85.36 17.70 45.08
CA MET A 1 -84.34 18.70 44.68
C MET A 1 -83.35 18.79 45.82
N PRO A 2 -82.06 18.46 45.67
CA PRO A 2 -81.10 18.80 44.59
C PRO A 2 -80.53 17.55 43.86
N GLU A 3 -80.14 17.55 42.58
CA GLU A 3 -79.01 18.19 41.84
C GLU A 3 -77.62 17.52 42.05
N ALA A 4 -76.97 17.22 40.91
CA ALA A 4 -75.90 16.25 40.63
C ALA A 4 -74.44 16.70 40.99
N PRO A 5 -73.39 15.88 40.76
CA PRO A 5 -72.68 15.83 39.45
C PRO A 5 -72.30 14.39 39.03
N GLU A 6 -72.23 13.98 37.76
CA GLU A 6 -71.49 14.44 36.57
C GLU A 6 -69.97 14.08 36.57
N GLU A 7 -69.65 13.18 35.62
CA GLU A 7 -68.41 12.88 34.89
C GLU A 7 -67.03 12.72 35.59
N ILE A 8 -66.44 11.53 35.41
CA ILE A 8 -65.04 11.41 34.93
C ILE A 8 -64.97 10.26 33.90
N HIS A 9 -65.14 10.60 32.61
CA HIS A 9 -64.63 9.78 31.51
C HIS A 9 -63.50 10.55 30.82
N SER A 10 -62.30 10.47 31.39
CA SER A 10 -61.07 10.97 30.77
C SER A 10 -60.00 9.90 30.95
N SER A 11 -59.76 9.06 29.93
CA SER A 11 -58.49 8.33 29.78
C SER A 11 -58.36 7.49 28.49
N PHE A 12 -58.93 7.84 27.32
CA PHE A 12 -58.64 7.03 26.11
C PHE A 12 -58.39 7.78 24.79
N ASP A 13 -58.33 9.11 24.76
CA ASP A 13 -58.04 9.88 23.52
C ASP A 13 -56.56 9.86 23.06
N ARG A 14 -55.65 9.17 23.75
CA ARG A 14 -54.22 9.17 23.39
C ARG A 14 -53.89 8.29 22.18
N TRP A 15 -54.77 7.37 21.77
CA TRP A 15 -54.44 6.35 20.78
C TRP A 15 -54.83 6.69 19.33
N ASP A 16 -55.50 7.83 19.09
CA ASP A 16 -56.03 8.19 17.77
C ASP A 16 -55.29 9.37 17.11
N GLN A 17 -54.00 9.54 17.44
CA GLN A 17 -53.16 10.49 16.71
C GLN A 17 -52.86 9.96 15.31
N ARG A 18 -53.61 10.47 14.32
CA ARG A 18 -53.31 10.30 12.90
C ARG A 18 -51.84 10.68 12.66
N PRO A 19 -51.05 9.85 11.95
CA PRO A 19 -49.66 10.17 11.66
C PRO A 19 -49.58 11.52 10.93
N ALA A 20 -48.91 12.50 11.54
CA ALA A 20 -48.80 13.87 11.05
C ALA A 20 -48.01 14.02 9.74
N LEU A 21 -47.49 12.93 9.19
CA LEU A 21 -46.69 12.90 7.97
C LEU A 21 -47.54 12.38 6.82
N GLY A 22 -48.17 13.31 6.10
CA GLY A 22 -48.77 13.00 4.80
C GLY A 22 -47.73 12.40 3.85
N ARG A 23 -48.19 11.59 2.89
CA ARG A 23 -47.40 10.81 1.91
C ARG A 23 -46.21 11.55 1.26
N ARG A 24 -46.24 12.88 1.21
CA ARG A 24 -45.15 13.76 0.72
C ARG A 24 -43.99 13.92 1.72
N GLY A 25 -44.24 13.92 3.03
CA GLY A 25 -43.19 14.03 4.06
C GLY A 25 -42.31 12.79 4.18
N LEU A 26 -42.87 11.61 3.87
CA LEU A 26 -42.13 10.34 3.88
C LEU A 26 -41.15 10.22 2.68
N VAL A 27 -41.50 10.80 1.52
CA VAL A 27 -40.62 10.84 0.33
C VAL A 27 -39.42 11.76 0.57
N VAL A 28 -39.61 12.88 1.26
CA VAL A 28 -38.51 13.82 1.57
C VAL A 28 -37.50 13.20 2.53
N MET A 29 -37.94 12.49 3.57
CA MET A 29 -37.03 11.82 4.52
C MET A 29 -36.17 10.74 3.85
N ILE A 30 -36.74 9.92 2.96
CA ILE A 30 -35.99 8.89 2.22
C ILE A 30 -34.96 9.55 1.28
N GLY A 31 -35.34 10.64 0.60
CA GLY A 31 -34.45 11.37 -0.29
C GLY A 31 -33.22 11.95 0.43
N VAL A 32 -33.40 12.51 1.64
CA VAL A 32 -32.30 13.09 2.43
C VAL A 32 -31.26 12.03 2.84
N VAL A 33 -31.69 10.85 3.28
CA VAL A 33 -30.77 9.78 3.69
C VAL A 33 -29.96 9.24 2.51
N VAL A 34 -30.58 9.08 1.34
CA VAL A 34 -29.90 8.62 0.12
C VAL A 34 -28.88 9.66 -0.38
N VAL A 35 -29.21 10.95 -0.33
CA VAL A 35 -28.29 12.02 -0.73
C VAL A 35 -27.09 12.13 0.22
N ILE A 36 -27.29 12.00 1.54
CA ILE A 36 -26.18 12.01 2.51
C ILE A 36 -25.25 10.80 2.28
N ALA A 37 -25.80 9.61 2.01
CA ALA A 37 -24.99 8.43 1.69
C ALA A 37 -24.18 8.59 0.40
N ALA A 38 -24.76 9.18 -0.65
CA ALA A 38 -24.08 9.42 -1.92
C ALA A 38 -22.95 10.45 -1.79
N VAL A 39 -23.16 11.51 -1.00
CA VAL A 39 -22.13 12.54 -0.74
C VAL A 39 -20.97 11.95 0.08
N ALA A 40 -21.25 11.14 1.10
CA ALA A 40 -20.21 10.47 1.88
C ALA A 40 -19.35 9.51 1.03
N PHE A 41 -19.96 8.74 0.12
CA PHE A 41 -19.24 7.86 -0.81
C PHE A 41 -18.43 8.62 -1.87
N GLY A 42 -18.94 9.77 -2.33
CA GLY A 42 -18.25 10.63 -3.28
C GLY A 42 -16.95 11.23 -2.73
N VAL A 43 -16.96 11.66 -1.47
CA VAL A 43 -15.78 12.24 -0.81
C VAL A 43 -14.68 11.19 -0.57
N VAL A 44 -15.05 9.96 -0.17
CA VAL A 44 -14.07 8.86 0.02
C VAL A 44 -13.39 8.46 -1.29
N SER A 45 -14.15 8.45 -2.39
CA SER A 45 -13.61 8.10 -3.71
C SER A 45 -12.62 9.14 -4.27
N LEU A 46 -12.75 10.41 -3.87
CA LEU A 46 -11.85 11.49 -4.27
C LEU A 46 -10.53 11.50 -3.47
N VAL A 47 -10.58 11.10 -2.20
CA VAL A 47 -9.37 10.98 -1.36
C VAL A 47 -8.54 9.74 -1.76
N SER A 48 -9.16 8.62 -2.12
CA SER A 48 -8.42 7.42 -2.54
C SER A 48 -7.81 7.50 -3.94
N ARG A 49 -8.31 8.37 -4.83
CA ARG A 49 -7.76 8.51 -6.19
C ARG A 49 -6.55 9.44 -6.29
N GLY A 50 -6.21 10.18 -5.22
CA GLY A 50 -5.17 11.21 -5.24
C GLY A 50 -3.75 10.73 -4.95
N THR A 51 -3.54 9.47 -4.56
CA THR A 51 -2.23 9.00 -4.06
C THR A 51 -1.54 7.95 -4.93
N GLU A 52 -2.15 7.50 -6.03
CA GLU A 52 -1.52 6.51 -6.93
C GLU A 52 -0.80 7.15 -8.14
N THR A 53 -0.88 8.48 -8.33
CA THR A 53 -0.74 9.06 -9.67
C THR A 53 0.66 9.52 -10.09
N GLN A 54 1.75 9.25 -9.36
CA GLN A 54 3.08 9.62 -9.89
C GLN A 54 4.28 8.82 -9.40
N ALA A 55 4.10 7.54 -9.06
CA ALA A 55 5.24 6.69 -8.78
C ALA A 55 6.07 6.47 -10.07
N THR A 56 7.30 6.98 -10.11
CA THR A 56 8.20 6.84 -11.26
C THR A 56 8.91 5.49 -11.20
N ALA A 57 8.74 4.66 -12.22
CA ALA A 57 9.49 3.40 -12.33
C ALA A 57 10.98 3.69 -12.56
N ILE A 58 11.82 3.07 -11.75
CA ILE A 58 13.28 3.07 -11.88
C ILE A 58 13.76 1.66 -12.17
N LYS A 59 14.77 1.55 -13.05
CA LYS A 59 15.44 0.29 -13.31
C LYS A 59 16.35 -0.04 -12.14
N VAL A 60 16.33 -1.30 -11.71
CA VAL A 60 17.28 -1.86 -10.77
C VAL A 60 18.23 -2.79 -11.53
N PRO A 61 19.47 -2.99 -11.06
CA PRO A 61 20.35 -4.00 -11.65
C PRO A 61 19.70 -5.38 -11.52
N THR A 62 19.63 -6.12 -12.62
CA THR A 62 19.07 -7.47 -12.65
C THR A 62 20.04 -8.45 -13.32
N SER A 63 19.98 -9.71 -12.91
CA SER A 63 20.63 -10.84 -13.58
C SER A 63 19.61 -11.60 -14.44
N ASP A 64 20.10 -12.58 -15.20
CA ASP A 64 19.25 -13.52 -15.95
C ASP A 64 18.74 -14.69 -15.08
N TRP A 65 18.99 -14.65 -13.76
CA TRP A 65 18.55 -15.70 -12.86
C TRP A 65 17.03 -15.74 -12.76
N ILE A 66 16.46 -16.95 -12.82
CA ILE A 66 15.03 -17.22 -12.66
C ILE A 66 14.79 -18.30 -11.60
N PRO A 67 13.62 -18.28 -10.92
CA PRO A 67 13.27 -19.29 -9.93
C PRO A 67 13.39 -20.72 -10.45
N GLY A 68 14.04 -21.59 -9.66
CA GLY A 68 14.29 -23.00 -9.98
C GLY A 68 15.70 -23.28 -10.53
N GLN A 69 16.49 -22.26 -10.85
CA GLN A 69 17.91 -22.43 -11.13
C GLN A 69 18.73 -22.63 -9.85
N PRO A 70 19.89 -23.32 -9.94
CA PRO A 70 20.87 -23.29 -8.85
C PRO A 70 21.21 -21.84 -8.49
N GLY A 71 21.39 -21.59 -7.20
CA GLY A 71 21.82 -20.29 -6.69
C GLY A 71 22.83 -20.47 -5.57
N GLY A 72 23.52 -19.40 -5.21
CA GLY A 72 24.41 -19.38 -4.06
C GLY A 72 23.65 -19.48 -2.73
N SER A 73 24.38 -19.87 -1.69
CA SER A 73 23.86 -20.05 -0.33
C SER A 73 24.18 -18.89 0.61
N GLU A 74 24.84 -17.85 0.13
CA GLU A 74 25.20 -16.70 0.95
C GLU A 74 23.94 -15.93 1.33
N THR A 75 23.84 -15.54 2.61
CA THR A 75 22.70 -14.77 3.08
C THR A 75 22.89 -13.30 2.71
N ILE A 76 21.98 -12.77 1.90
CA ILE A 76 21.91 -11.37 1.51
C ILE A 76 20.80 -10.73 2.34
N ARG A 77 21.17 -9.77 3.20
CA ARG A 77 20.23 -9.10 4.11
C ARG A 77 20.54 -7.61 4.22
N GLY A 78 19.49 -6.80 4.28
CA GLY A 78 19.59 -5.39 4.64
C GLY A 78 18.28 -4.66 4.47
N ALA A 79 18.23 -3.41 4.92
CA ALA A 79 17.10 -2.51 4.72
C ALA A 79 17.16 -1.87 3.33
N LEU A 80 16.06 -1.90 2.58
CA LEU A 80 15.97 -1.26 1.28
C LEU A 80 16.16 0.25 1.42
N ALA A 81 17.06 0.82 0.63
CA ALA A 81 17.33 2.25 0.61
C ALA A 81 17.63 2.72 -0.82
N ILE A 82 17.70 4.04 -0.98
CA ILE A 82 18.02 4.69 -2.25
C ILE A 82 19.13 5.74 -2.06
N ASP A 83 20.06 5.81 -3.01
CA ASP A 83 21.14 6.80 -2.99
C ASP A 83 20.73 8.13 -3.64
N SER A 84 21.65 9.10 -3.65
CA SER A 84 21.45 10.41 -4.28
C SER A 84 21.26 10.35 -5.81
N ARG A 85 21.68 9.26 -6.46
CA ARG A 85 21.52 8.99 -7.91
C ARG A 85 20.24 8.22 -8.22
N ARG A 86 19.39 7.97 -7.22
CA ARG A 86 18.16 7.17 -7.31
C ARG A 86 18.42 5.68 -7.60
N CYS A 87 19.58 5.18 -7.20
CA CYS A 87 19.94 3.77 -7.29
C CYS A 87 19.63 3.06 -5.98
N THR A 88 19.05 1.86 -6.08
CA THR A 88 18.67 1.07 -4.92
C THR A 88 19.86 0.31 -4.37
N TYR A 89 19.96 0.26 -3.05
CA TYR A 89 20.92 -0.55 -2.31
C TYR A 89 20.27 -1.12 -1.05
N LEU A 90 20.94 -2.07 -0.42
CA LEU A 90 20.57 -2.61 0.88
C LEU A 90 21.54 -2.08 1.93
N ARG A 91 21.03 -1.45 2.99
CA ARG A 91 21.82 -1.08 4.15
C ARG A 91 21.90 -2.26 5.10
N ALA A 92 23.09 -2.81 5.28
CA ALA A 92 23.32 -3.92 6.20
C ALA A 92 23.26 -3.44 7.67
N ASP A 93 23.20 -4.39 8.60
CA ASP A 93 23.09 -4.12 10.04
C ASP A 93 24.30 -3.36 10.62
N ASP A 94 25.47 -3.51 9.99
CA ASP A 94 26.71 -2.79 10.32
C ASP A 94 26.79 -1.39 9.69
N GLY A 95 25.76 -0.99 8.94
CA GLY A 95 25.68 0.27 8.23
C GLY A 95 26.37 0.29 6.87
N SER A 96 27.00 -0.82 6.44
CA SER A 96 27.59 -0.93 5.11
C SER A 96 26.52 -0.93 4.01
N GLU A 97 26.90 -0.45 2.83
CA GLU A 97 26.05 -0.45 1.65
C GLU A 97 26.32 -1.70 0.82
N LEU A 98 25.28 -2.49 0.61
CA LEU A 98 25.30 -3.66 -0.25
C LEU A 98 24.53 -3.37 -1.52
N TRP A 99 25.16 -3.59 -2.68
CA TRP A 99 24.57 -3.31 -3.99
C TRP A 99 23.99 -4.59 -4.60
N PRO A 100 22.66 -4.78 -4.56
CA PRO A 100 22.04 -6.01 -5.05
C PRO A 100 21.91 -6.00 -6.58
N VAL A 101 22.18 -7.15 -7.19
CA VAL A 101 21.71 -7.52 -8.52
C VAL A 101 20.52 -8.45 -8.34
N TRP A 102 19.32 -7.97 -8.65
CA TRP A 102 18.08 -8.68 -8.41
C TRP A 102 17.82 -9.78 -9.45
N PRO A 103 16.92 -10.73 -9.17
CA PRO A 103 16.42 -11.65 -10.18
C PRO A 103 15.79 -10.93 -11.37
N ALA A 104 15.66 -11.65 -12.49
CA ALA A 104 14.99 -11.12 -13.68
C ALA A 104 13.56 -10.64 -13.35
N GLY A 105 13.18 -9.49 -13.93
CA GLY A 105 11.85 -8.91 -13.81
C GLY A 105 11.61 -8.01 -12.59
N TYR A 106 12.56 -7.93 -11.66
CA TYR A 106 12.46 -6.99 -10.54
C TYR A 106 12.56 -5.54 -11.03
N TYR A 107 11.80 -4.66 -10.39
CA TYR A 107 11.84 -3.23 -10.64
C TYR A 107 11.49 -2.45 -9.38
N ALA A 108 11.85 -1.17 -9.34
CA ALA A 108 11.49 -0.30 -8.23
C ALA A 108 10.67 0.89 -8.71
N ARG A 109 9.90 1.49 -7.80
CA ARG A 109 9.18 2.76 -8.03
C ARG A 109 9.55 3.74 -6.93
N ILE A 110 9.66 5.01 -7.30
CA ILE A 110 9.87 6.11 -6.35
C ILE A 110 8.60 6.95 -6.30
N ASP A 111 8.08 7.20 -5.10
CA ASP A 111 6.94 8.10 -4.89
C ASP A 111 7.35 9.58 -4.84
N ASP A 112 6.38 10.49 -4.78
CA ASP A 112 6.64 11.94 -4.73
C ASP A 112 7.39 12.39 -3.47
N ALA A 113 7.42 11.57 -2.42
CA ALA A 113 8.18 11.80 -1.21
C ALA A 113 9.62 11.25 -1.30
N GLY A 114 10.02 10.69 -2.44
CA GLY A 114 11.34 10.11 -2.66
C GLY A 114 11.53 8.72 -2.06
N ARG A 115 10.46 8.07 -1.57
CA ARG A 115 10.55 6.73 -1.00
C ARG A 115 10.49 5.69 -2.09
N VAL A 116 11.36 4.68 -1.97
CA VAL A 116 11.40 3.56 -2.92
C VAL A 116 10.46 2.43 -2.50
N SER A 117 9.89 1.74 -3.48
CA SER A 117 9.17 0.48 -3.32
C SER A 117 9.69 -0.51 -4.37
N LEU A 118 10.12 -1.69 -3.92
CA LEU A 118 10.65 -2.76 -4.76
C LEU A 118 9.53 -3.77 -5.08
N TYR A 119 9.44 -4.17 -6.34
CA TYR A 119 8.47 -5.11 -6.85
C TYR A 119 9.19 -6.26 -7.57
N ASP A 120 8.61 -7.46 -7.49
CA ASP A 120 9.05 -8.58 -8.32
C ASP A 120 8.42 -8.53 -9.72
N GLY A 121 8.78 -9.49 -10.59
CA GLY A 121 8.25 -9.58 -11.94
C GLY A 121 6.75 -9.85 -12.06
N GLY A 122 6.06 -10.11 -10.94
CA GLY A 122 4.61 -10.29 -10.86
C GLY A 122 3.87 -9.10 -10.26
N ASP A 123 4.49 -7.92 -10.21
CA ASP A 123 3.96 -6.70 -9.61
C ASP A 123 3.67 -6.81 -8.09
N ARG A 124 4.21 -7.82 -7.41
CA ARG A 124 4.06 -7.98 -5.98
C ARG A 124 5.08 -7.10 -5.26
N LEU A 125 4.59 -6.29 -4.32
CA LEU A 125 5.43 -5.47 -3.45
C LEU A 125 6.30 -6.38 -2.57
N VAL A 126 7.62 -6.29 -2.75
CA VAL A 126 8.62 -7.02 -1.97
C VAL A 126 8.94 -6.23 -0.70
N ALA A 127 9.38 -4.99 -0.86
CA ALA A 127 9.79 -4.12 0.24
C ALA A 127 9.57 -2.64 -0.07
N ARG A 128 9.41 -1.84 0.98
CA ARG A 128 9.40 -0.38 0.97
C ARG A 128 10.71 0.15 1.54
N ASP A 129 10.96 1.43 1.29
CA ASP A 129 12.08 2.17 1.88
C ASP A 129 12.16 1.96 3.40
N GLY A 130 13.33 1.58 3.88
CA GLY A 130 13.62 1.25 5.27
C GLY A 130 13.19 -0.15 5.72
N GLU A 131 12.41 -0.89 4.94
CA GLU A 131 12.03 -2.27 5.29
C GLU A 131 13.19 -3.24 5.02
N SER A 132 13.41 -4.15 5.96
CA SER A 132 14.43 -5.19 5.85
C SER A 132 13.98 -6.32 4.94
N VAL A 133 14.90 -6.81 4.13
CA VAL A 133 14.72 -7.99 3.29
C VAL A 133 15.81 -9.02 3.54
N GLN A 134 15.48 -10.27 3.21
CA GLN A 134 16.42 -11.37 3.18
C GLN A 134 16.22 -12.23 1.93
N ALA A 135 17.34 -12.61 1.32
CA ALA A 135 17.41 -13.53 0.20
C ALA A 135 18.69 -14.38 0.32
N SER A 136 18.84 -15.37 -0.56
CA SER A 136 20.10 -16.09 -0.75
C SER A 136 20.69 -15.80 -2.13
N GLY A 137 22.01 -15.92 -2.22
CA GLY A 137 22.72 -15.75 -3.48
C GLY A 137 24.22 -15.86 -3.33
N SER A 138 24.94 -15.06 -4.10
CA SER A 138 26.41 -15.06 -4.17
C SER A 138 26.96 -13.65 -4.27
N TYR A 139 28.26 -13.49 -4.04
CA TYR A 139 28.97 -12.24 -4.28
C TYR A 139 29.76 -12.33 -5.57
N ALA A 140 29.73 -11.27 -6.36
CA ALA A 140 30.49 -11.15 -7.59
C ALA A 140 31.08 -9.75 -7.72
N THR A 141 32.14 -9.60 -8.51
CA THR A 141 32.73 -8.28 -8.77
C THR A 141 31.77 -7.43 -9.62
N ALA A 142 31.64 -6.14 -9.33
CA ALA A 142 30.81 -5.22 -10.11
C ALA A 142 31.13 -5.21 -11.61
N ALA A 143 32.39 -5.49 -11.98
CA ALA A 143 32.84 -5.62 -13.36
C ALA A 143 32.09 -6.69 -14.19
N ALA A 144 31.53 -7.72 -13.55
CA ALA A 144 30.72 -8.75 -14.21
C ALA A 144 29.40 -8.19 -14.75
N PHE A 145 28.96 -7.04 -14.26
CA PHE A 145 27.72 -6.36 -14.60
C PHE A 145 27.97 -4.99 -15.26
N ALA A 146 29.09 -4.87 -15.98
CA ALA A 146 29.46 -3.65 -16.69
C ALA A 146 28.31 -3.14 -17.57
N GLY A 147 28.01 -1.84 -17.47
CA GLY A 147 26.91 -1.19 -18.18
C GLY A 147 25.63 -1.01 -17.36
N GLN A 148 25.52 -1.66 -16.20
CA GLN A 148 24.45 -1.36 -15.22
C GLN A 148 24.76 -0.04 -14.52
N THR A 149 23.91 0.98 -14.70
CA THR A 149 24.15 2.35 -14.19
C THR A 149 24.13 2.44 -12.65
N CYS A 150 23.44 1.52 -11.99
CA CYS A 150 23.19 1.55 -10.54
C CYS A 150 24.09 0.61 -9.73
N LEU A 151 25.24 0.24 -10.27
CA LEU A 151 26.27 -0.49 -9.54
C LEU A 151 27.51 0.40 -9.34
N PRO A 152 28.30 0.17 -8.28
CA PRO A 152 29.59 0.83 -8.11
C PRO A 152 30.55 0.43 -9.24
N PRO A 153 31.54 1.27 -9.58
CA PRO A 153 32.50 0.95 -10.64
C PRO A 153 33.45 -0.20 -10.27
N ASP A 154 33.63 -0.44 -8.97
CA ASP A 154 34.50 -1.44 -8.37
C ASP A 154 33.88 -2.04 -7.10
N GLY A 155 34.52 -3.08 -6.57
CA GLY A 155 34.04 -3.82 -5.38
C GLY A 155 33.09 -4.97 -5.69
N ASP A 156 32.52 -5.53 -4.63
CA ASP A 156 31.62 -6.68 -4.69
C ASP A 156 30.15 -6.23 -4.68
N VAL A 157 29.33 -6.95 -5.45
CA VAL A 157 27.88 -6.81 -5.53
C VAL A 157 27.22 -8.11 -5.09
N ALA A 158 26.06 -8.01 -4.45
CA ALA A 158 25.28 -9.18 -4.03
C ALA A 158 24.36 -9.63 -5.16
N VAL A 159 24.66 -10.76 -5.78
CA VAL A 159 23.80 -11.36 -6.80
C VAL A 159 22.73 -12.17 -6.08
N VAL A 160 21.48 -11.72 -6.17
CA VAL A 160 20.32 -12.37 -5.55
C VAL A 160 19.85 -13.49 -6.47
N GLU A 161 19.87 -14.72 -5.94
CA GLU A 161 19.59 -15.95 -6.68
C GLU A 161 18.50 -16.77 -5.95
N SER A 162 17.52 -16.05 -5.38
CA SER A 162 16.37 -16.63 -4.71
C SER A 162 15.16 -15.69 -4.76
N GLU A 163 14.02 -16.17 -4.28
CA GLU A 163 12.93 -15.26 -3.89
C GLU A 163 13.35 -14.37 -2.72
N VAL A 164 12.88 -13.13 -2.73
CA VAL A 164 13.17 -12.14 -1.69
C VAL A 164 12.04 -12.14 -0.67
N SER A 165 12.39 -12.28 0.60
CA SER A 165 11.47 -12.27 1.72
C SER A 165 11.61 -10.99 2.54
N ARG A 166 10.50 -10.45 3.04
CA ARG A 166 10.50 -9.30 3.96
C ARG A 166 10.75 -9.79 5.39
N LEU A 167 11.62 -9.09 6.10
CA LEU A 167 11.80 -9.24 7.54
C LEU A 167 10.98 -8.14 8.21
N GLY A 168 9.92 -8.56 8.93
CA GLY A 168 8.92 -7.67 9.53
C GLY A 168 9.45 -6.78 10.65
#